data_AF-A0A5C6QKB0-F1
#
_entry.id   AF-A0A5C6QKB0-F1
#
_cell.length_a   1.000
_cell.length_b   1.000
_cell.length_c   1.000
_cell.angle_alpha   90.00
_cell.angle_beta   90.00
_cell.angle_gamma   90.00
#
_symmetry.space_group_name_H-M   'P 1'
#
loop_
_entity.id
_entity.type
_entity.pdbx_description
1 polymer ?
#
loop_
_entity_poly.entity_id
_entity_poly.type
_entity_poly.pdbx_seq_one_letter_code
_entity_poly.pdbx_strand_id
1 'polypeptide(L)'
;MQKSIKILDCTLRDGGYYNNWDFDEEVVSSYLHAVAESQIDFVELGLRNFTKLGFFGAFHYTTEDYLNRLGLPEGPSYGVMVDAKTILQSGKSVDDAIDELFVNASASKLNLVRIAAHFHEVEACGAIACKLKEKGYLVGFNLMQAGGKSSALITEKAMFIKSWNCIDALYFADSLGNMEHDEVCRIIKAIQSVWQGDIGIHTHNNMGKALDNTLTARTAGATWLDVTITGMGRGAGNAQTESLLAVLSKESDLYQPATIYELVIKHFAPMQKECGWGSNLPYFLGAQNDIHPTYIQNLLTGGEYGDDEIVAAIDYLSKLEGTTSYNGDVLKSAISFSGTNCIAAGTDVLVDLFADKEVLVLANGPSTRKYAKEIEAYISSRKPVVLSLNIVTEIDSSLIDYYCVSHNAKFISQGKLYSNLNKPIIAPLHRFSSNERSLLLRSNDVLDFGFEVVSDQFNVVDDFCQVPYEITVAYALAIAKVANANAITMVGVDGYSSGDHRQMDMIDMLNMYMTSQSIPELTALTPTTYPITQKSIYAPK
;
A
#
# COMPACT_ATOMS: atom_id res chain seq x y z
N MET A 1 27.18 23.53 -29.25
CA MET A 1 27.77 22.62 -28.24
C MET A 1 26.63 21.95 -27.52
N GLN A 2 26.65 20.62 -27.39
CA GLN A 2 25.65 19.90 -26.60
C GLN A 2 25.83 20.32 -25.13
N LYS A 3 24.75 20.74 -24.45
CA LYS A 3 24.81 21.10 -23.03
C LYS A 3 25.25 19.86 -22.22
N SER A 4 26.11 20.05 -21.22
CA SER A 4 26.51 18.96 -20.32
C SER A 4 25.30 18.41 -19.57
N ILE A 5 25.21 17.09 -19.50
CA ILE A 5 24.22 16.40 -18.67
C ILE A 5 24.63 16.50 -17.20
N LYS A 6 23.62 16.46 -16.32
CA LYS A 6 23.76 16.42 -14.86
C LYS A 6 22.88 15.29 -14.34
N ILE A 7 23.42 14.47 -13.47
CA ILE A 7 22.68 13.38 -12.82
C ILE A 7 22.35 13.81 -11.39
N LEU A 8 21.09 13.63 -11.01
CA LEU A 8 20.62 13.85 -9.65
C LEU A 8 20.13 12.52 -9.08
N ASP A 9 20.81 12.02 -8.05
CA ASP A 9 20.33 10.87 -7.29
C ASP A 9 19.44 11.33 -6.13
N CYS A 10 18.21 10.79 -6.07
CA CYS A 10 17.20 11.15 -5.07
C CYS A 10 16.76 9.95 -4.21
N THR A 11 17.64 8.95 -4.04
CA THR A 11 17.32 7.69 -3.36
C THR A 11 16.80 7.90 -1.93
N LEU A 12 17.46 8.75 -1.14
CA LEU A 12 17.06 8.97 0.26
C LEU A 12 15.75 9.77 0.37
N ARG A 13 15.45 10.64 -0.60
CA ARG A 13 14.18 11.37 -0.67
C ARG A 13 13.04 10.49 -1.13
N ASP A 14 13.15 9.88 -2.31
CA ASP A 14 12.03 9.17 -2.90
C ASP A 14 11.93 7.73 -2.43
N GLY A 15 13.04 7.08 -2.09
CA GLY A 15 13.03 5.77 -1.44
C GLY A 15 12.44 5.80 -0.03
N GLY A 16 12.42 6.96 0.62
CA GLY A 16 11.87 7.16 1.96
C GLY A 16 10.40 6.74 2.13
N TYR A 17 9.65 6.59 1.04
CA TYR A 17 8.27 6.10 1.07
C TYR A 17 8.11 4.65 1.56
N TYR A 18 9.19 3.83 1.58
CA TYR A 18 9.12 2.43 2.07
C TYR A 18 9.47 2.26 3.55
N ASN A 19 10.23 3.20 4.12
CA ASN A 19 10.79 3.09 5.47
C ASN A 19 10.56 4.36 6.29
N ASN A 20 9.56 5.16 5.93
CA ASN A 20 9.26 6.44 6.60
C ASN A 20 10.45 7.40 6.66
N TRP A 21 11.31 7.41 5.63
CA TRP A 21 12.55 8.20 5.57
C TRP A 21 13.55 7.90 6.69
N ASP A 22 13.48 6.70 7.28
CA ASP A 22 14.36 6.22 8.32
C ASP A 22 15.33 5.17 7.77
N PHE A 23 16.56 5.61 7.49
CA PHE A 23 17.62 4.78 6.92
C PHE A 23 18.73 4.58 7.95
N ASP A 24 19.22 3.34 8.03
CA ASP A 24 20.38 3.01 8.87
C ASP A 24 21.62 3.83 8.48
N GLU A 25 22.37 4.27 9.48
CA GLU A 25 23.56 5.13 9.30
C GLU A 25 24.61 4.47 8.39
N GLU A 26 24.79 3.15 8.47
CA GLU A 26 25.70 2.41 7.58
C GLU A 26 25.26 2.50 6.11
N VAL A 27 23.96 2.37 5.84
CA VAL A 27 23.39 2.45 4.49
C VAL A 27 23.57 3.86 3.95
N VAL A 28 23.24 4.88 4.74
CA VAL A 28 23.41 6.29 4.39
C VAL A 28 24.86 6.62 4.07
N SER A 29 25.80 6.23 4.95
CA SER A 29 27.22 6.49 4.74
C SER A 29 27.74 5.80 3.48
N SER A 30 27.40 4.53 3.28
CA SER A 30 27.81 3.76 2.10
C SER A 30 27.25 4.37 0.81
N TYR A 31 25.98 4.79 0.84
CA TYR A 31 25.32 5.47 -0.28
C TYR A 31 26.01 6.79 -0.64
N LEU A 32 26.23 7.68 0.33
CA LEU A 32 26.81 9.00 0.07
C LEU A 32 28.23 8.92 -0.49
N HIS A 33 29.05 7.98 0.01
CA HIS A 33 30.40 7.76 -0.51
C HIS A 33 30.36 7.19 -1.93
N ALA A 34 29.56 6.13 -2.17
CA ALA A 34 29.49 5.51 -3.49
C ALA A 34 29.01 6.49 -4.56
N VAL A 35 28.00 7.32 -4.26
CA VAL A 35 27.47 8.34 -5.17
C VAL A 35 28.50 9.44 -5.47
N ALA A 36 29.25 9.89 -4.47
CA ALA A 36 30.31 10.88 -4.65
C ALA A 36 31.46 10.32 -5.49
N GLU A 37 31.91 9.09 -5.21
CA GLU A 37 32.95 8.40 -5.99
C GLU A 37 32.52 8.14 -7.44
N SER A 38 31.21 7.97 -7.68
CA SER A 38 30.63 7.84 -9.01
C SER A 38 30.59 9.13 -9.83
N GLN A 39 31.00 10.26 -9.25
CA GLN A 39 30.95 11.59 -9.87
C GLN A 39 29.53 12.03 -10.24
N ILE A 40 28.51 11.55 -9.52
CA ILE A 40 27.14 12.04 -9.67
C ILE A 40 27.09 13.52 -9.25
N ASP A 41 26.41 14.36 -10.02
CA ASP A 41 26.45 15.82 -9.86
C ASP A 41 25.67 16.32 -8.64
N PHE A 42 24.49 15.72 -8.37
CA PHE A 42 23.60 16.15 -7.30
C PHE A 42 23.07 14.98 -6.47
N VAL A 43 22.91 15.22 -5.17
CA VAL A 43 22.23 14.31 -4.25
C VAL A 43 21.08 15.03 -3.55
N GLU A 44 19.86 14.55 -3.77
CA GLU A 44 18.69 14.99 -3.02
C GLU A 44 18.50 14.10 -1.79
N LEU A 45 18.89 14.64 -0.63
CA LEU A 45 18.94 13.90 0.62
C LEU A 45 17.55 13.55 1.15
N GLY A 46 16.57 14.43 0.96
CA GLY A 46 15.29 14.25 1.61
C GLY A 46 14.30 15.37 1.33
N LEU A 47 13.27 15.41 2.16
CA LEU A 47 12.27 16.46 2.17
C LEU A 47 12.60 17.55 3.19
N ARG A 48 11.95 18.71 3.02
CA ARG A 48 11.84 19.77 4.02
C ARG A 48 10.37 19.94 4.41
N ASN A 49 10.02 19.62 5.64
CA ASN A 49 8.65 19.65 6.14
C ASN A 49 8.56 20.30 7.52
N PHE A 50 7.39 20.87 7.83
CA PHE A 50 7.01 21.17 9.21
C PHE A 50 6.74 19.88 9.99
N THR A 51 6.73 19.98 11.32
CA THR A 51 6.41 18.88 12.23
C THR A 51 5.05 18.26 11.87
N LYS A 52 5.01 16.92 11.85
CA LYS A 52 3.80 16.12 11.59
C LYS A 52 3.57 15.15 12.74
N LEU A 53 2.32 14.72 12.89
CA LEU A 53 1.95 13.64 13.81
C LEU A 53 2.43 12.30 13.25
N GLY A 54 2.97 11.45 14.11
CA GLY A 54 3.57 10.17 13.74
C GLY A 54 5.11 10.20 13.72
N PHE A 55 5.72 9.04 13.56
CA PHE A 55 7.17 8.91 13.43
C PHE A 55 7.60 9.01 11.96
N PHE A 56 8.56 9.88 11.69
CA PHE A 56 9.27 9.98 10.43
C PHE A 56 10.76 10.12 10.70
N GLY A 57 11.57 9.43 9.91
CA GLY A 57 13.02 9.44 10.02
C GLY A 57 13.64 10.77 9.57
N ALA A 58 14.97 10.84 9.70
CA ALA A 58 15.71 12.08 9.54
C ALA A 58 15.52 12.73 8.16
N PHE A 59 15.40 11.94 7.09
CA PHE A 59 15.31 12.46 5.72
C PHE A 59 13.90 12.98 5.35
N HIS A 60 12.90 12.84 6.23
CA HIS A 60 11.60 13.51 6.05
C HIS A 60 11.68 15.02 6.34
N TYR A 61 12.62 15.41 7.21
CA TYR A 61 12.80 16.78 7.67
C TYR A 61 14.12 17.39 7.20
N THR A 62 15.16 16.55 7.10
CA THR A 62 16.54 16.90 6.72
C THR A 62 17.01 18.18 7.40
N THR A 63 16.84 18.30 8.71
CA THR A 63 17.07 19.57 9.45
C THR A 63 18.53 20.00 9.42
N GLU A 64 18.82 21.30 9.65
CA GLU A 64 20.20 21.78 9.78
C GLU A 64 20.97 21.04 10.89
N ASP A 65 20.33 20.76 12.03
CA ASP A 65 20.95 20.01 13.13
C ASP A 65 21.33 18.58 12.75
N TYR A 66 20.56 17.93 11.88
CA TYR A 66 20.92 16.63 11.33
C TYR A 66 22.04 16.76 10.29
N LEU A 67 21.90 17.69 9.34
CA LEU A 67 22.91 17.98 8.32
C LEU A 67 24.28 18.29 8.92
N ASN A 68 24.34 19.04 10.02
CA ASN A 68 25.58 19.39 10.70
C ASN A 68 26.33 18.16 11.23
N ARG A 69 25.61 17.11 11.62
CA ARG A 69 26.18 15.83 12.10
C ARG A 69 26.40 14.82 10.97
N LEU A 70 25.67 14.95 9.86
CA LEU A 70 25.81 14.08 8.71
C LEU A 70 27.13 14.34 7.97
N GLY A 71 27.90 13.27 7.73
CA GLY A 71 29.10 13.30 6.90
C GLY A 71 28.71 13.34 5.42
N LEU A 72 28.96 14.48 4.77
CA LEU A 72 28.71 14.67 3.34
C LEU A 72 30.07 14.71 2.60
N PRO A 73 30.38 13.70 1.77
CA PRO A 73 31.59 13.68 0.96
C PRO A 73 31.71 14.89 0.02
N GLU A 74 32.94 15.25 -0.37
CA GLU A 74 33.16 16.23 -1.42
C GLU A 74 32.80 15.66 -2.80
N GLY A 75 32.34 16.49 -3.72
CA GLY A 75 32.00 16.10 -5.09
C GLY A 75 30.61 16.57 -5.49
N PRO A 76 29.53 15.89 -5.05
CA PRO A 76 28.16 16.25 -5.41
C PRO A 76 27.70 17.53 -4.70
N SER A 77 26.78 18.24 -5.34
CA SER A 77 25.98 19.28 -4.67
C SER A 77 24.78 18.65 -3.96
N TYR A 78 24.57 19.00 -2.70
CA TYR A 78 23.50 18.43 -1.89
C TYR A 78 22.24 19.30 -1.92
N GLY A 79 21.07 18.65 -1.89
CA GLY A 79 19.80 19.35 -1.90
C GLY A 79 18.67 18.62 -1.19
N VAL A 80 17.53 19.29 -1.14
CA VAL A 80 16.27 18.78 -0.59
C VAL A 80 15.10 19.20 -1.47
N MET A 81 13.97 18.52 -1.29
CA MET A 81 12.70 18.90 -1.91
C MET A 81 11.71 19.45 -0.88
N VAL A 82 10.93 20.45 -1.27
CA VAL A 82 9.77 20.95 -0.52
C VAL A 82 8.54 20.92 -1.41
N ASP A 83 7.45 20.35 -0.92
CA ASP A 83 6.17 20.42 -1.63
C ASP A 83 5.59 21.83 -1.51
N ALA A 84 5.09 22.40 -2.60
CA ALA A 84 4.46 23.72 -2.62
C ALA A 84 3.33 23.81 -1.58
N LYS A 85 2.48 22.77 -1.50
CA LYS A 85 1.40 22.68 -0.50
C LYS A 85 1.90 22.82 0.94
N THR A 86 3.10 22.32 1.27
CA THR A 86 3.67 22.42 2.62
C THR A 86 3.83 23.88 3.03
N ILE A 87 4.20 24.76 2.10
CA ILE A 87 4.32 26.19 2.33
C ILE A 87 2.95 26.87 2.23
N LEU A 88 2.21 26.63 1.14
CA LEU A 88 0.96 27.32 0.83
C LEU A 88 -0.16 27.03 1.85
N GLN A 89 -0.15 25.86 2.48
CA GLN A 89 -1.18 25.45 3.45
C GLN A 89 -0.69 25.55 4.91
N SER A 90 0.49 26.13 5.15
CA SER A 90 1.06 26.27 6.50
C SER A 90 0.32 27.24 7.42
N GLY A 91 -0.55 28.09 6.86
CA GLY A 91 -1.20 29.21 7.57
C GLY A 91 -0.25 30.38 7.87
N LYS A 92 1.00 30.32 7.42
CA LYS A 92 2.02 31.38 7.57
C LYS A 92 2.16 32.15 6.26
N SER A 93 2.82 33.32 6.31
CA SER A 93 3.29 33.96 5.10
C SER A 93 4.37 33.09 4.43
N VAL A 94 4.56 33.23 3.11
CA VAL A 94 5.61 32.49 2.38
C VAL A 94 6.99 32.79 2.98
N ASP A 95 7.25 34.04 3.32
CA ASP A 95 8.51 34.48 3.92
C ASP A 95 8.76 33.79 5.27
N ASP A 96 7.79 33.83 6.18
CA ASP A 96 7.93 33.21 7.51
C ASP A 96 8.09 31.68 7.40
N ALA A 97 7.32 31.04 6.51
CA ALA A 97 7.40 29.61 6.27
C ALA A 97 8.78 29.18 5.75
N ILE A 98 9.34 29.95 4.81
CA ILE A 98 10.65 29.68 4.23
C ILE A 98 11.78 30.04 5.21
N ASP A 99 11.65 31.11 5.98
CA ASP A 99 12.62 31.50 6.99
C ASP A 99 12.68 30.50 8.17
N GLU A 100 11.56 29.84 8.49
CA GLU A 100 11.53 28.76 9.48
C GLU A 100 12.17 27.46 8.97
N LEU A 101 11.91 27.09 7.72
CA LEU A 101 12.42 25.84 7.16
C LEU A 101 13.85 25.94 6.64
N PHE A 102 14.31 27.12 6.20
CA PHE A 102 15.57 27.31 5.50
C PHE A 102 16.39 28.48 6.06
N VAL A 103 17.64 28.18 6.42
CA VAL A 103 18.68 29.19 6.65
C VAL A 103 19.22 29.72 5.32
N ASN A 104 20.09 30.74 5.33
CA ASN A 104 20.80 31.16 4.12
C ASN A 104 21.73 30.04 3.63
N ALA A 105 21.87 29.87 2.32
CA ALA A 105 22.68 28.79 1.73
C ALA A 105 24.15 28.82 2.19
N SER A 106 24.69 30.01 2.48
CA SER A 106 26.05 30.17 3.04
C SER A 106 26.22 29.61 4.47
N ALA A 107 25.12 29.35 5.17
CA ALA A 107 25.08 28.77 6.51
C ALA A 107 24.55 27.32 6.52
N SER A 108 24.26 26.74 5.35
CA SER A 108 23.81 25.35 5.20
C SER A 108 24.84 24.53 4.43
N LYS A 109 24.77 23.20 4.58
CA LYS A 109 25.48 22.27 3.69
C LYS A 109 24.71 22.00 2.37
N LEU A 110 23.50 22.54 2.24
CA LEU A 110 22.67 22.39 1.04
C LEU A 110 22.93 23.52 0.05
N ASN A 111 22.95 23.17 -1.23
CA ASN A 111 23.08 24.11 -2.35
C ASN A 111 21.83 24.15 -3.22
N LEU A 112 21.04 23.08 -3.25
CA LEU A 112 19.85 22.93 -4.10
C LEU A 112 18.57 22.79 -3.28
N VAL A 113 17.53 23.52 -3.66
CA VAL A 113 16.16 23.29 -3.19
C VAL A 113 15.25 23.08 -4.39
N ARG A 114 14.53 21.96 -4.39
CA ARG A 114 13.52 21.64 -5.41
C ARG A 114 12.12 21.87 -4.87
N ILE A 115 11.29 22.57 -5.64
CA ILE A 115 9.89 22.83 -5.30
C ILE A 115 9.02 21.87 -6.12
N ALA A 116 8.27 20.99 -5.47
CA ALA A 116 7.30 20.12 -6.15
C ALA A 116 5.90 20.74 -6.11
N ALA A 117 5.28 20.94 -7.27
CA ALA A 117 3.97 21.58 -7.37
C ALA A 117 3.08 20.89 -8.40
N HIS A 118 1.79 20.79 -8.09
CA HIS A 118 0.77 20.48 -9.08
C HIS A 118 0.53 21.69 -10.00
N PHE A 119 0.01 21.43 -11.20
CA PHE A 119 -0.23 22.47 -12.22
C PHE A 119 -1.11 23.63 -11.74
N HIS A 120 -2.06 23.38 -10.82
CA HIS A 120 -2.94 24.42 -10.29
C HIS A 120 -2.28 25.29 -9.20
N GLU A 121 -1.14 24.85 -8.65
CA GLU A 121 -0.40 25.57 -7.60
C GLU A 121 0.68 26.49 -8.18
N VAL A 122 1.07 26.28 -9.44
CA VAL A 122 2.23 26.94 -10.08
C VAL A 122 2.21 28.44 -9.90
N GLU A 123 1.10 29.10 -10.23
CA GLU A 123 0.97 30.56 -10.15
C GLU A 123 1.22 31.13 -8.75
N ALA A 124 0.91 30.35 -7.69
CA ALA A 124 1.13 30.75 -6.30
C ALA A 124 2.57 30.53 -5.83
N CYS A 125 3.40 29.81 -6.59
CA CYS A 125 4.73 29.40 -6.15
C CYS A 125 5.84 30.42 -6.45
N GLY A 126 5.56 31.49 -7.19
CA GLY A 126 6.59 32.47 -7.57
C GLY A 126 7.31 33.09 -6.36
N ALA A 127 6.56 33.44 -5.31
CA ALA A 127 7.15 33.98 -4.07
C ALA A 127 8.06 32.96 -3.36
N ILE A 128 7.67 31.68 -3.36
CA ILE A 128 8.45 30.59 -2.75
C ILE A 128 9.80 30.47 -3.46
N ALA A 129 9.77 30.42 -4.79
CA ALA A 129 10.97 30.30 -5.62
C ALA A 129 11.90 31.51 -5.47
N CYS A 130 11.36 32.74 -5.53
CA CYS A 130 12.16 33.96 -5.36
C CYS A 130 12.83 34.02 -3.99
N LYS A 131 12.10 33.72 -2.90
CA LYS A 131 12.66 33.75 -1.54
C LYS A 131 13.79 32.72 -1.35
N LEU A 132 13.65 31.51 -1.90
CA LEU A 132 14.71 30.51 -1.88
C LEU A 132 15.93 30.95 -2.69
N LYS A 133 15.71 31.61 -3.82
CA LYS A 133 16.80 32.17 -4.64
C LYS A 133 17.53 33.31 -3.92
N GLU A 134 16.79 34.19 -3.24
CA GLU A 134 17.34 35.28 -2.41
C GLU A 134 18.20 34.75 -1.25
N LYS A 135 17.84 33.61 -0.66
CA LYS A 135 18.65 32.91 0.36
C LYS A 135 19.95 32.30 -0.21
N GLY A 136 20.13 32.31 -1.53
CA GLY A 136 21.34 31.86 -2.22
C GLY A 136 21.32 30.41 -2.71
N TYR A 137 20.18 29.73 -2.69
CA TYR A 137 20.07 28.37 -3.21
C TYR A 137 19.96 28.34 -4.74
N LEU A 138 20.41 27.25 -5.34
CA LEU A 138 19.92 26.80 -6.64
C LEU A 138 18.47 26.34 -6.48
N VAL A 139 17.59 26.73 -7.39
CA VAL A 139 16.16 26.44 -7.31
C VAL A 139 15.72 25.60 -8.51
N GLY A 140 15.33 24.37 -8.25
CA GLY A 140 14.64 23.52 -9.22
C GLY A 140 13.12 23.60 -9.04
N PHE A 141 12.36 23.61 -10.13
CA PHE A 141 10.89 23.63 -10.07
C PHE A 141 10.29 22.41 -10.76
N ASN A 142 9.65 21.53 -10.00
CA ASN A 142 9.11 20.25 -10.47
C ASN A 142 7.60 20.34 -10.72
N LEU A 143 7.21 20.26 -12.00
CA LEU A 143 5.82 20.06 -12.41
C LEU A 143 5.42 18.59 -12.21
N MET A 144 4.59 18.34 -11.20
CA MET A 144 4.05 17.01 -10.92
C MET A 144 2.95 16.63 -11.93
N GLN A 145 2.82 15.33 -12.22
CA GLN A 145 1.75 14.79 -13.09
C GLN A 145 1.67 15.49 -14.45
N ALA A 146 2.80 15.58 -15.15
CA ALA A 146 2.86 16.25 -16.45
C ALA A 146 2.26 15.42 -17.60
N GLY A 147 2.24 14.08 -17.47
CA GLY A 147 1.60 13.18 -18.43
C GLY A 147 0.12 13.52 -18.65
N GLY A 148 -0.32 13.48 -19.91
CA GLY A 148 -1.69 13.76 -20.31
C GLY A 148 -2.07 15.25 -20.30
N LYS A 149 -1.21 16.15 -19.82
CA LYS A 149 -1.47 17.61 -19.87
C LYS A 149 -1.21 18.15 -21.28
N SER A 150 -2.12 18.99 -21.79
CA SER A 150 -1.99 19.55 -23.14
C SER A 150 -0.72 20.40 -23.28
N SER A 151 -0.14 20.44 -24.48
CA SER A 151 1.06 21.26 -24.75
C SER A 151 0.81 22.74 -24.46
N ALA A 152 -0.42 23.23 -24.67
CA ALA A 152 -0.81 24.60 -24.35
C ALA A 152 -0.70 24.88 -22.84
N LEU A 153 -1.24 23.99 -22.00
CA LEU A 153 -1.18 24.12 -20.55
C LEU A 153 0.27 24.04 -20.04
N ILE A 154 1.08 23.12 -20.55
CA ILE A 154 2.51 23.01 -20.19
C ILE A 154 3.26 24.30 -20.57
N THR A 155 3.02 24.81 -21.77
CA THR A 155 3.64 26.05 -22.25
C THR A 155 3.24 27.24 -21.38
N GLU A 156 1.96 27.35 -21.03
CA GLU A 156 1.43 28.38 -20.13
C GLU A 156 2.13 28.35 -18.77
N LYS A 157 2.20 27.17 -18.11
CA LYS A 157 2.90 27.05 -16.82
C LYS A 157 4.38 27.37 -16.94
N ALA A 158 5.04 26.94 -18.01
CA ALA A 158 6.44 27.28 -18.26
C ALA A 158 6.64 28.79 -18.49
N MET A 159 5.68 29.51 -19.07
CA MET A 159 5.73 30.98 -19.18
C MET A 159 5.63 31.67 -17.82
N PHE A 160 4.74 31.22 -16.92
CA PHE A 160 4.68 31.73 -15.56
C PHE A 160 6.00 31.51 -14.82
N ILE A 161 6.53 30.28 -14.87
CA ILE A 161 7.79 29.93 -14.23
C ILE A 161 8.95 30.77 -14.77
N LYS A 162 9.00 30.99 -16.09
CA LYS A 162 9.97 31.88 -16.73
C LYS A 162 9.89 33.31 -16.21
N SER A 163 8.69 33.83 -15.98
CA SER A 163 8.49 35.23 -15.56
C SER A 163 9.09 35.54 -14.18
N TRP A 164 9.29 34.53 -13.32
CA TRP A 164 9.87 34.71 -11.99
C TRP A 164 11.38 34.96 -12.03
N ASN A 165 12.05 34.56 -13.12
CA ASN A 165 13.48 34.79 -13.35
C ASN A 165 14.41 34.33 -12.19
N CYS A 166 13.98 33.32 -11.43
CA CYS A 166 14.66 32.82 -10.24
C CYS A 166 14.86 31.29 -10.23
N ILE A 167 14.40 30.59 -11.28
CA ILE A 167 14.50 29.14 -11.43
C ILE A 167 15.75 28.77 -12.24
N ASP A 168 16.54 27.83 -11.75
CA ASP A 168 17.76 27.34 -12.42
C ASP A 168 17.46 26.14 -13.33
N ALA A 169 16.55 25.26 -12.92
CA ALA A 169 16.13 24.10 -13.70
C ALA A 169 14.62 23.86 -13.60
N LEU A 170 13.95 23.71 -14.75
CA LEU A 170 12.53 23.38 -14.83
C LEU A 170 12.35 21.88 -15.08
N TYR A 171 11.71 21.20 -14.16
CA TYR A 171 11.45 19.77 -14.18
C TYR A 171 10.01 19.44 -14.53
N PHE A 172 9.82 18.25 -15.08
CA PHE A 172 8.53 17.58 -15.13
C PHE A 172 8.66 16.13 -14.67
N ALA A 173 7.59 15.60 -14.08
CA ALA A 173 7.58 14.25 -13.50
C ALA A 173 6.52 13.33 -14.12
N ASP A 174 6.91 12.08 -14.38
CA ASP A 174 6.04 10.96 -14.75
C ASP A 174 5.36 10.36 -13.52
N SER A 175 4.59 11.16 -12.78
CA SER A 175 4.13 10.75 -11.44
C SER A 175 3.24 9.49 -11.42
N LEU A 176 2.64 9.11 -12.55
CA LEU A 176 1.86 7.88 -12.71
C LEU A 176 2.67 6.74 -13.35
N GLY A 177 3.88 7.02 -13.87
CA GLY A 177 4.76 6.03 -14.50
C GLY A 177 4.17 5.43 -15.77
N ASN A 178 3.41 6.23 -16.52
CA ASN A 178 2.65 5.81 -17.69
C ASN A 178 2.96 6.62 -18.95
N MET A 179 3.97 7.50 -18.92
CA MET A 179 4.38 8.23 -20.11
C MET A 179 5.08 7.31 -21.12
N GLU A 180 4.79 7.56 -22.39
CA GLU A 180 5.49 7.00 -23.53
C GLU A 180 6.55 7.99 -24.07
N HIS A 181 7.45 7.50 -24.91
CA HIS A 181 8.56 8.29 -25.44
C HIS A 181 8.11 9.54 -26.23
N ASP A 182 6.98 9.47 -26.92
CA ASP A 182 6.40 10.56 -27.71
C ASP A 182 5.84 11.66 -26.81
N GLU A 183 5.21 11.27 -25.70
CA GLU A 183 4.72 12.16 -24.65
C GLU A 183 5.89 12.92 -23.99
N VAL A 184 6.96 12.22 -23.63
CA VAL A 184 8.20 12.83 -23.10
C VAL A 184 8.75 13.89 -24.07
N CYS A 185 8.87 13.53 -25.36
CA CYS A 185 9.33 14.45 -26.39
C CYS A 185 8.40 15.66 -26.57
N ARG A 186 7.08 15.45 -26.49
CA ARG A 186 6.07 16.51 -26.62
C ARG A 186 6.17 17.51 -25.48
N ILE A 187 6.27 17.04 -24.24
CA ILE A 187 6.39 17.89 -23.04
C ILE A 187 7.67 18.72 -23.12
N ILE A 188 8.80 18.12 -23.45
CA ILE A 188 10.07 18.83 -23.59
C ILE A 188 9.98 19.92 -24.67
N LYS A 189 9.41 19.61 -25.84
CA LYS A 189 9.20 20.61 -26.90
C LYS A 189 8.30 21.77 -26.46
N ALA A 190 7.24 21.47 -25.71
CA ALA A 190 6.36 22.49 -25.16
C ALA A 190 7.11 23.42 -24.19
N ILE A 191 7.90 22.86 -23.27
CA ILE A 191 8.74 23.64 -22.35
C ILE A 191 9.77 24.49 -23.14
N GLN A 192 10.52 23.88 -24.07
CA GLN A 192 11.55 24.55 -24.87
C GLN A 192 11.02 25.70 -25.74
N SER A 193 9.74 25.69 -26.09
CA SER A 193 9.12 26.78 -26.87
C SER A 193 9.19 28.13 -26.15
N VAL A 194 9.30 28.13 -24.83
CA VAL A 194 9.33 29.35 -23.99
C VAL A 194 10.51 29.40 -23.03
N TRP A 195 10.98 28.25 -22.53
CA TRP A 195 12.05 28.12 -21.55
C TRP A 195 13.40 27.79 -22.21
N GLN A 196 14.44 28.55 -21.87
CA GLN A 196 15.79 28.38 -22.42
C GLN A 196 16.82 27.86 -21.39
N GLY A 197 16.39 27.74 -20.13
CA GLY A 197 17.21 27.23 -19.03
C GLY A 197 17.42 25.71 -19.11
N ASP A 198 17.87 25.13 -18.02
CA ASP A 198 18.00 23.68 -17.91
C ASP A 198 16.63 23.03 -17.73
N ILE A 199 16.46 21.85 -18.34
CA ILE A 199 15.23 21.04 -18.23
C ILE A 199 15.61 19.75 -17.54
N GLY A 200 14.84 19.40 -16.51
CA GLY A 200 14.99 18.14 -15.80
C GLY A 200 13.82 17.18 -16.02
N ILE A 201 14.07 15.90 -15.84
CA ILE A 201 13.03 14.87 -15.86
C ILE A 201 13.14 13.95 -14.65
N HIS A 202 11.98 13.57 -14.12
CA HIS A 202 11.83 12.55 -13.08
C HIS A 202 10.88 11.46 -13.57
N THR A 203 11.38 10.25 -13.82
CA THR A 203 10.60 9.15 -14.40
C THR A 203 10.31 8.07 -13.37
N HIS A 204 9.07 7.58 -13.36
CA HIS A 204 8.66 6.43 -12.56
C HIS A 204 8.60 5.16 -13.41
N ASN A 205 8.79 4.01 -12.78
CA ASN A 205 8.99 2.72 -13.45
C ASN A 205 7.75 1.82 -13.44
N ASN A 206 6.54 2.38 -13.27
CA ASN A 206 5.31 1.60 -13.15
C ASN A 206 5.06 0.70 -14.37
N MET A 207 5.27 1.22 -15.58
CA MET A 207 5.24 0.44 -16.82
C MET A 207 6.60 -0.12 -17.26
N GLY A 208 7.64 -0.05 -16.42
CA GLY A 208 8.99 -0.55 -16.76
C GLY A 208 9.77 0.34 -17.74
N LYS A 209 9.36 1.60 -17.94
CA LYS A 209 9.89 2.51 -18.97
C LYS A 209 10.74 3.67 -18.43
N ALA A 210 11.07 3.68 -17.14
CA ALA A 210 11.72 4.83 -16.52
C ALA A 210 13.07 5.17 -17.17
N LEU A 211 13.94 4.16 -17.35
CA LEU A 211 15.25 4.34 -17.97
C LEU A 211 15.14 4.80 -19.43
N ASP A 212 14.26 4.17 -20.22
CA ASP A 212 14.04 4.51 -21.62
C ASP A 212 13.51 5.94 -21.79
N ASN A 213 12.58 6.36 -20.93
CA ASN A 213 12.06 7.73 -20.92
C ASN A 213 13.11 8.74 -20.47
N THR A 214 13.99 8.39 -19.53
CA THR A 214 15.12 9.24 -19.12
C THR A 214 16.12 9.44 -20.27
N LEU A 215 16.48 8.38 -21.00
CA LEU A 215 17.36 8.46 -22.18
C LEU A 215 16.70 9.20 -23.36
N THR A 216 15.40 9.01 -23.54
CA THR A 216 14.59 9.75 -24.52
C THR A 216 14.61 11.24 -24.21
N ALA A 217 14.38 11.61 -22.95
CA ALA A 217 14.42 13.00 -22.50
C ALA A 217 15.78 13.64 -22.73
N ARG A 218 16.87 12.92 -22.40
CA ARG A 218 18.24 13.35 -22.70
C ARG A 218 18.42 13.67 -24.19
N THR A 219 17.94 12.79 -25.06
CA THR A 219 18.01 12.95 -26.52
C THR A 219 17.17 14.13 -27.00
N ALA A 220 16.02 14.39 -26.37
CA ALA A 220 15.15 15.53 -26.66
C ALA A 220 15.67 16.87 -26.08
N GLY A 221 16.75 16.85 -25.29
CA GLY A 221 17.43 18.04 -24.79
C GLY A 221 17.22 18.36 -23.31
N ALA A 222 16.68 17.42 -22.51
CA ALA A 222 16.76 17.50 -21.05
C ALA A 222 18.22 17.37 -20.61
N THR A 223 18.62 18.19 -19.63
CA THR A 223 19.99 18.26 -19.12
C THR A 223 20.12 17.75 -17.69
N TRP A 224 19.03 17.61 -16.94
CA TRP A 224 19.05 17.00 -15.62
C TRP A 224 18.24 15.70 -15.62
N LEU A 225 18.84 14.62 -15.14
CA LEU A 225 18.25 13.29 -15.14
C LEU A 225 18.19 12.77 -13.70
N ASP A 226 16.97 12.61 -13.18
CA ASP A 226 16.77 12.02 -11.86
C ASP A 226 16.88 10.49 -11.92
N VAL A 227 17.54 9.92 -10.93
CA VAL A 227 17.69 8.47 -10.72
C VAL A 227 17.68 8.12 -9.24
N THR A 228 17.56 6.82 -8.94
CA THR A 228 17.69 6.26 -7.60
C THR A 228 18.33 4.87 -7.64
N ILE A 229 19.06 4.48 -6.60
CA ILE A 229 19.70 3.17 -6.47
C ILE A 229 18.65 2.07 -6.50
N THR A 230 18.81 1.04 -7.35
CA THR A 230 17.79 -0.02 -7.59
C THR A 230 16.43 0.47 -8.06
N GLY A 231 16.32 1.77 -8.38
CA GLY A 231 15.05 2.41 -8.69
C GLY A 231 14.21 2.67 -7.44
N MET A 232 14.79 2.67 -6.23
CA MET A 232 14.05 2.85 -4.98
C MET A 232 13.25 4.16 -4.99
N GLY A 233 11.93 4.06 -4.87
CA GLY A 233 11.03 5.22 -5.02
C GLY A 233 9.58 4.82 -4.97
N ARG A 234 8.67 5.79 -4.75
CA ARG A 234 7.23 5.50 -4.62
C ARG A 234 6.70 4.63 -5.78
N GLY A 235 5.80 3.70 -5.48
CA GLY A 235 5.19 2.84 -6.49
C GLY A 235 6.13 1.77 -7.02
N ALA A 236 6.26 1.61 -8.34
CA ALA A 236 7.23 0.67 -8.90
C ALA A 236 8.68 1.19 -8.89
N GLY A 237 8.91 2.38 -8.32
CA GLY A 237 10.23 3.00 -8.30
C GLY A 237 10.48 3.99 -9.42
N ASN A 238 11.75 4.35 -9.60
CA ASN A 238 12.25 5.33 -10.56
C ASN A 238 13.25 4.72 -11.55
N ALA A 239 13.82 5.56 -12.44
CA ALA A 239 14.99 5.18 -13.21
C ALA A 239 16.16 4.77 -12.28
N GLN A 240 16.77 3.64 -12.62
CA GLN A 240 17.84 3.03 -11.84
C GLN A 240 19.18 3.73 -12.07
N THR A 241 19.83 4.19 -11.00
CA THR A 241 21.14 4.84 -11.06
C THR A 241 22.18 3.94 -11.70
N GLU A 242 22.29 2.70 -11.23
CA GLU A 242 23.25 1.72 -11.74
C GLU A 242 23.07 1.45 -13.24
N SER A 243 21.83 1.40 -13.71
CA SER A 243 21.50 1.14 -15.12
C SER A 243 21.78 2.35 -15.99
N LEU A 244 21.42 3.56 -15.55
CA LEU A 244 21.72 4.79 -16.28
C LEU A 244 23.25 4.98 -16.41
N LEU A 245 23.99 4.86 -15.31
CA LEU A 245 25.45 5.00 -15.35
C LEU A 245 26.11 3.92 -16.20
N ALA A 246 25.62 2.68 -16.18
CA ALA A 246 26.11 1.61 -17.05
C ALA A 246 25.94 1.95 -18.55
N VAL A 247 24.83 2.60 -18.92
CA VAL A 247 24.60 3.05 -20.31
C VAL A 247 25.54 4.21 -20.64
N LEU A 248 25.62 5.23 -19.79
CA LEU A 248 26.41 6.44 -20.03
C LEU A 248 27.92 6.19 -20.06
N SER A 249 28.42 5.25 -19.25
CA SER A 249 29.85 4.88 -19.21
C SER A 249 30.36 4.30 -20.53
N LYS A 250 29.48 3.81 -21.41
CA LYS A 250 29.86 3.36 -22.76
C LYS A 250 30.10 4.52 -23.73
N GLU A 251 29.59 5.71 -23.41
CA GLU A 251 29.67 6.91 -24.24
C GLU A 251 30.74 7.89 -23.75
N SER A 252 31.00 7.92 -22.43
CA SER A 252 31.88 8.88 -21.79
C SER A 252 32.39 8.37 -20.44
N ASP A 253 33.63 8.71 -20.08
CA ASP A 253 34.25 8.41 -18.78
C ASP A 253 33.85 9.41 -17.67
N LEU A 254 32.84 10.25 -17.91
CA LEU A 254 32.38 11.29 -16.98
C LEU A 254 31.88 10.71 -15.64
N TYR A 255 31.32 9.50 -15.64
CA TYR A 255 30.76 8.87 -14.44
C TYR A 255 31.43 7.52 -14.16
N GLN A 256 31.56 7.17 -12.88
CA GLN A 256 32.27 5.96 -12.42
C GLN A 256 31.30 4.96 -11.78
N PRO A 257 30.68 4.04 -12.54
CA PRO A 257 29.57 3.23 -12.04
C PRO A 257 29.95 2.10 -11.07
N ALA A 258 31.23 1.70 -11.01
CA ALA A 258 31.65 0.48 -10.31
C ALA A 258 31.29 0.47 -8.81
N THR A 259 31.40 1.62 -8.15
CA THR A 259 31.10 1.79 -6.70
C THR A 259 29.61 1.67 -6.42
N ILE A 260 28.74 2.07 -7.36
CA ILE A 260 27.28 1.85 -7.24
C ILE A 260 26.95 0.36 -7.26
N TYR A 261 27.64 -0.45 -8.07
CA TYR A 261 27.32 -1.88 -8.17
C TYR A 261 27.56 -2.62 -6.85
N GLU A 262 28.63 -2.29 -6.13
CA GLU A 262 28.88 -2.84 -4.79
C GLU A 262 27.81 -2.39 -3.79
N LEU A 263 27.44 -1.10 -3.82
CA LEU A 263 26.36 -0.56 -2.99
C LEU A 263 25.03 -1.28 -3.22
N VAL A 264 24.68 -1.53 -4.48
CA VAL A 264 23.47 -2.26 -4.88
C VAL A 264 23.48 -3.66 -4.29
N ILE A 265 24.56 -4.42 -4.51
CA ILE A 265 24.63 -5.83 -4.08
C ILE A 265 24.61 -5.95 -2.56
N LYS A 266 25.32 -5.06 -1.84
CA LYS A 266 25.49 -5.16 -0.40
C LYS A 266 24.27 -4.68 0.38
N HIS A 267 23.63 -3.58 -0.05
CA HIS A 267 22.61 -2.91 0.75
C HIS A 267 21.23 -2.87 0.06
N PHE A 268 21.15 -2.36 -1.16
CA PHE A 268 19.86 -2.03 -1.76
C PHE A 268 19.13 -3.22 -2.37
N ALA A 269 19.81 -4.23 -2.91
CA ALA A 269 19.15 -5.44 -3.43
C ALA A 269 18.51 -6.29 -2.31
N PRO A 270 19.18 -6.51 -1.15
CA PRO A 270 18.51 -7.10 0.02
C PRO A 270 17.29 -6.31 0.48
N MET A 271 17.45 -4.98 0.61
CA MET A 271 16.36 -4.10 1.06
C MET A 271 15.20 -4.09 0.04
N GLN A 272 15.47 -4.14 -1.25
CA GLN A 272 14.45 -4.26 -2.30
C GLN A 272 13.63 -5.54 -2.15
N LYS A 273 14.30 -6.65 -1.82
CA LYS A 273 13.63 -7.93 -1.58
C LYS A 273 12.75 -7.90 -0.34
N GLU A 274 13.15 -7.16 0.69
CA GLU A 274 12.40 -7.02 1.94
C GLU A 274 11.20 -6.08 1.80
N CYS A 275 11.40 -4.88 1.25
CA CYS A 275 10.36 -3.87 1.14
C CYS A 275 9.50 -4.00 -0.12
N GLY A 276 9.94 -4.77 -1.13
CA GLY A 276 9.12 -5.16 -2.27
C GLY A 276 8.93 -4.09 -3.37
N TRP A 277 9.78 -3.07 -3.46
CA TRP A 277 9.68 -2.07 -4.54
C TRP A 277 10.15 -2.60 -5.89
N GLY A 278 9.54 -2.10 -6.97
CA GLY A 278 9.88 -2.48 -8.33
C GLY A 278 8.65 -2.68 -9.21
N SER A 279 8.86 -2.72 -10.52
CA SER A 279 7.78 -2.95 -11.48
C SER A 279 7.23 -4.37 -11.37
N ASN A 280 5.90 -4.46 -11.34
CA ASN A 280 5.14 -5.71 -11.32
C ASN A 280 3.80 -5.50 -12.03
N LEU A 281 3.04 -6.58 -12.24
CA LEU A 281 1.78 -6.54 -12.96
C LEU A 281 0.75 -5.57 -12.33
N PRO A 282 0.51 -5.57 -10.99
CA PRO A 282 -0.36 -4.58 -10.35
C PRO A 282 0.02 -3.13 -10.64
N TYR A 283 1.31 -2.77 -10.56
CA TYR A 283 1.75 -1.41 -10.89
C TYR A 283 1.56 -1.08 -12.37
N PHE A 284 1.81 -2.05 -13.26
CA PHE A 284 1.59 -1.88 -14.69
C PHE A 284 0.10 -1.61 -14.99
N LEU A 285 -0.81 -2.41 -14.40
CA LEU A 285 -2.25 -2.23 -14.57
C LEU A 285 -2.73 -0.91 -13.97
N GLY A 286 -2.21 -0.51 -12.81
CA GLY A 286 -2.50 0.78 -12.20
C GLY A 286 -2.14 1.95 -13.12
N ALA A 287 -0.90 1.95 -13.63
CA ALA A 287 -0.39 2.98 -14.51
C ALA A 287 -1.16 3.05 -15.85
N GLN A 288 -1.51 1.91 -16.43
CA GLN A 288 -2.30 1.83 -17.67
C GLN A 288 -3.70 2.46 -17.52
N ASN A 289 -4.24 2.50 -16.30
CA ASN A 289 -5.58 3.02 -16.00
C ASN A 289 -5.54 4.36 -15.22
N ASP A 290 -4.43 5.09 -15.29
CA ASP A 290 -4.26 6.39 -14.62
C ASP A 290 -4.46 6.36 -13.09
N ILE A 291 -4.25 5.20 -12.45
CA ILE A 291 -4.39 5.02 -11.00
C ILE A 291 -3.10 5.46 -10.32
N HIS A 292 -3.22 6.30 -9.28
CA HIS A 292 -2.08 6.77 -8.51
C HIS A 292 -1.32 5.59 -7.86
N PRO A 293 0.02 5.54 -7.94
CA PRO A 293 0.82 4.39 -7.50
C PRO A 293 0.65 4.04 -6.02
N THR A 294 0.31 5.02 -5.18
CA THR A 294 0.03 4.78 -3.75
C THR A 294 -1.15 3.84 -3.52
N TYR A 295 -2.18 3.82 -4.37
CA TYR A 295 -3.25 2.81 -4.23
C TYR A 295 -2.69 1.41 -4.35
N ILE A 296 -1.93 1.15 -5.42
CA ILE A 296 -1.30 -0.15 -5.67
C ILE A 296 -0.31 -0.51 -4.56
N GLN A 297 0.50 0.45 -4.11
CA GLN A 297 1.45 0.23 -3.03
C GLN A 297 0.74 -0.20 -1.73
N ASN A 298 -0.37 0.44 -1.36
CA ASN A 298 -1.14 0.03 -0.18
C ASN A 298 -1.80 -1.35 -0.35
N LEU A 299 -2.23 -1.71 -1.57
CA LEU A 299 -2.76 -3.05 -1.85
C LEU A 299 -1.68 -4.14 -1.77
N LEU A 300 -0.42 -3.82 -2.05
CA LEU A 300 0.69 -4.79 -2.01
C LEU A 300 1.38 -4.85 -0.66
N THR A 301 1.32 -3.78 0.13
CA THR A 301 2.01 -3.70 1.43
C THR A 301 1.27 -4.55 2.47
N GLY A 302 2.00 -5.33 3.26
CA GLY A 302 1.43 -6.10 4.38
C GLY A 302 0.90 -7.49 4.03
N GLY A 303 0.74 -7.82 2.74
CA GLY A 303 0.25 -9.15 2.30
C GLY A 303 -1.16 -9.47 2.81
N GLU A 304 -1.93 -8.43 3.14
CA GLU A 304 -3.29 -8.53 3.70
C GLU A 304 -4.29 -9.03 2.65
N TYR A 305 -4.04 -8.72 1.37
CA TYR A 305 -4.94 -8.98 0.25
C TYR A 305 -4.38 -10.08 -0.66
N GLY A 306 -5.25 -10.97 -1.13
CA GLY A 306 -4.91 -11.97 -2.13
C GLY A 306 -4.80 -11.38 -3.54
N ASP A 307 -4.11 -12.10 -4.44
CA ASP A 307 -3.88 -11.65 -5.83
C ASP A 307 -5.19 -11.27 -6.56
N ASP A 308 -6.27 -12.03 -6.37
CA ASP A 308 -7.57 -11.75 -7.00
C ASP A 308 -8.25 -10.49 -6.44
N GLU A 309 -8.10 -10.21 -5.14
CA GLU A 309 -8.64 -9.01 -4.48
C GLU A 309 -7.90 -7.76 -4.98
N ILE A 310 -6.58 -7.85 -5.14
CA ILE A 310 -5.77 -6.80 -5.73
C ILE A 310 -6.24 -6.50 -7.16
N VAL A 311 -6.47 -7.53 -7.98
CA VAL A 311 -6.95 -7.35 -9.36
C VAL A 311 -8.35 -6.74 -9.38
N ALA A 312 -9.27 -7.19 -8.52
CA ALA A 312 -10.63 -6.63 -8.43
C ALA A 312 -10.64 -5.17 -7.97
N ALA A 313 -9.82 -4.82 -6.98
CA ALA A 313 -9.68 -3.45 -6.51
C ALA A 313 -9.12 -2.53 -7.62
N ILE A 314 -8.15 -3.01 -8.39
CA ILE A 314 -7.61 -2.27 -9.55
C ILE A 314 -8.67 -2.08 -10.64
N ASP A 315 -9.46 -3.10 -10.96
CA ASP A 315 -10.56 -3.02 -11.93
C ASP A 315 -11.69 -2.09 -11.46
N TYR A 316 -11.93 -1.98 -10.15
CA TYR A 316 -12.86 -0.99 -9.62
C TYR A 316 -12.29 0.43 -9.75
N LEU A 317 -11.03 0.63 -9.33
CA LEU A 317 -10.35 1.93 -9.41
C LEU A 317 -10.24 2.44 -10.86
N SER A 318 -10.06 1.56 -11.85
CA SER A 318 -9.96 1.95 -13.26
C SER A 318 -11.24 2.55 -13.83
N LYS A 319 -12.39 2.28 -13.21
CA LYS A 319 -13.70 2.78 -13.63
C LYS A 319 -14.08 4.12 -12.97
N LEU A 320 -13.28 4.58 -12.01
CA LEU A 320 -13.54 5.81 -11.28
C LEU A 320 -12.80 7.00 -11.89
N GLU A 321 -13.46 8.16 -11.87
CA GLU A 321 -12.78 9.42 -12.14
C GLU A 321 -12.01 9.90 -10.90
N GLY A 322 -10.85 10.54 -11.08
CA GLY A 322 -10.07 11.15 -10.00
C GLY A 322 -9.08 10.23 -9.28
N THR A 323 -8.88 9.00 -9.74
CA THR A 323 -7.91 8.04 -9.18
C THR A 323 -6.45 8.40 -9.46
N THR A 324 -6.19 9.44 -10.26
CA THR A 324 -4.88 10.07 -10.45
C THR A 324 -4.32 10.72 -9.17
N SER A 325 -5.13 10.84 -8.12
CA SER A 325 -4.70 11.26 -6.78
C SER A 325 -5.16 10.26 -5.72
N TYR A 326 -4.31 10.05 -4.70
CA TYR A 326 -4.62 9.11 -3.63
C TYR A 326 -5.67 9.66 -2.65
N ASN A 327 -6.67 8.83 -2.35
CA ASN A 327 -7.70 9.07 -1.35
C ASN A 327 -7.96 7.75 -0.60
N GLY A 328 -7.72 7.74 0.71
CA GLY A 328 -7.88 6.55 1.55
C GLY A 328 -9.31 6.01 1.60
N ASP A 329 -10.32 6.86 1.47
CA ASP A 329 -11.73 6.43 1.49
C ASP A 329 -12.14 5.77 0.17
N VAL A 330 -11.54 6.21 -0.95
CA VAL A 330 -11.69 5.54 -2.26
C VAL A 330 -11.01 4.17 -2.23
N LEU A 331 -9.83 4.05 -1.62
CA LEU A 331 -9.16 2.75 -1.43
C LEU A 331 -10.02 1.81 -0.59
N LYS A 332 -10.53 2.28 0.56
CA LYS A 332 -11.46 1.51 1.39
C LYS A 332 -12.67 1.08 0.59
N SER A 333 -13.25 1.97 -0.20
CA SER A 333 -14.38 1.65 -1.08
C SER A 333 -14.01 0.61 -2.12
N ALA A 334 -12.83 0.69 -2.75
CA ALA A 334 -12.37 -0.29 -3.73
C ALA A 334 -12.24 -1.69 -3.11
N ILE A 335 -11.71 -1.76 -1.89
CA ILE A 335 -11.60 -2.99 -1.09
C ILE A 335 -12.98 -3.46 -0.62
N SER A 336 -13.86 -2.53 -0.23
CA SER A 336 -15.21 -2.86 0.23
C SER A 336 -16.11 -3.32 -0.90
N PHE A 337 -16.02 -2.73 -2.11
CA PHE A 337 -16.84 -3.08 -3.28
C PHE A 337 -16.37 -4.35 -4.01
N SER A 338 -15.19 -4.89 -3.68
CA SER A 338 -14.91 -6.32 -3.91
C SER A 338 -15.83 -7.24 -3.08
N GLY A 339 -16.51 -6.72 -2.05
CA GLY A 339 -17.71 -7.28 -1.44
C GLY A 339 -18.97 -6.46 -1.81
N THR A 340 -20.04 -7.10 -2.23
CA THR A 340 -21.24 -6.39 -2.70
C THR A 340 -21.91 -5.55 -1.59
N ASN A 341 -22.02 -4.23 -1.79
CA ASN A 341 -22.88 -3.33 -1.02
C ASN A 341 -24.36 -3.59 -1.37
N CYS A 342 -24.91 -4.66 -0.82
CA CYS A 342 -26.35 -4.85 -0.66
C CYS A 342 -26.72 -4.55 0.79
N ILE A 343 -27.93 -4.06 1.04
CA ILE A 343 -28.50 -4.00 2.40
C ILE A 343 -28.26 -5.38 3.04
N ALA A 344 -27.65 -5.41 4.23
CA ALA A 344 -27.47 -6.65 4.97
C ALA A 344 -28.86 -7.25 5.25
N ALA A 345 -29.25 -8.20 4.43
CA ALA A 345 -30.55 -8.83 4.45
C ALA A 345 -30.32 -10.31 4.17
N GLY A 346 -30.68 -11.14 5.14
CA GLY A 346 -30.77 -12.59 4.99
C GLY A 346 -32.20 -13.04 5.16
N THR A 347 -32.38 -14.25 5.67
CA THR A 347 -33.68 -14.85 5.99
C THR A 347 -33.70 -15.31 7.44
N ASP A 348 -34.91 -15.45 8.00
CA ASP A 348 -35.17 -15.95 9.35
C ASP A 348 -35.02 -17.48 9.48
N VAL A 349 -34.45 -18.14 8.46
CA VAL A 349 -34.38 -19.61 8.34
C VAL A 349 -33.55 -20.28 9.44
N LEU A 350 -32.68 -19.53 10.12
CA LEU A 350 -31.83 -20.05 11.19
C LEU A 350 -32.49 -19.96 12.56
N VAL A 351 -33.56 -19.19 12.74
CA VAL A 351 -34.22 -19.01 14.04
C VAL A 351 -34.64 -20.38 14.59
N ASP A 352 -34.22 -20.66 15.83
CA ASP A 352 -34.49 -21.92 16.56
C ASP A 352 -33.97 -23.22 15.90
N LEU A 353 -33.18 -23.14 14.82
CA LEU A 353 -32.76 -24.33 14.06
C LEU A 353 -31.96 -25.34 14.89
N PHE A 354 -31.20 -24.87 15.89
CA PHE A 354 -30.35 -25.65 16.77
C PHE A 354 -30.86 -25.69 18.22
N ALA A 355 -32.14 -25.39 18.43
CA ALA A 355 -32.77 -25.41 19.75
C ALA A 355 -32.46 -26.72 20.50
N ASP A 356 -32.05 -26.58 21.77
CA ASP A 356 -31.68 -27.66 22.69
C ASP A 356 -30.48 -28.54 22.27
N LYS A 357 -29.72 -28.15 21.23
CA LYS A 357 -28.54 -28.89 20.76
C LYS A 357 -27.22 -28.22 21.14
N GLU A 358 -26.20 -29.03 21.30
CA GLU A 358 -24.81 -28.57 21.32
C GLU A 358 -24.36 -28.32 19.87
N VAL A 359 -23.70 -27.19 19.62
CA VAL A 359 -23.06 -26.87 18.33
C VAL A 359 -21.55 -26.99 18.47
N LEU A 360 -20.93 -27.81 17.63
CA LEU A 360 -19.48 -27.92 17.49
C LEU A 360 -19.03 -27.07 16.31
N VAL A 361 -18.30 -26.00 16.58
CA VAL A 361 -17.62 -25.18 15.57
C VAL A 361 -16.28 -25.82 15.21
N LEU A 362 -16.15 -26.25 13.96
CA LEU A 362 -14.96 -26.91 13.42
C LEU A 362 -14.16 -25.90 12.57
N ALA A 363 -13.05 -25.42 13.12
CA ALA A 363 -12.10 -24.57 12.41
C ALA A 363 -10.98 -25.39 11.75
N ASN A 364 -10.18 -24.76 10.89
CA ASN A 364 -9.13 -25.43 10.11
C ASN A 364 -7.71 -25.22 10.68
N GLY A 365 -7.58 -24.96 11.98
CA GLY A 365 -6.29 -24.75 12.63
C GLY A 365 -5.44 -26.03 12.73
N PRO A 366 -4.14 -25.91 13.04
CA PRO A 366 -3.21 -27.04 13.17
C PRO A 366 -3.72 -28.14 14.12
N SER A 367 -4.43 -27.77 15.19
CA SER A 367 -5.02 -28.73 16.12
C SER A 367 -6.07 -29.64 15.48
N THR A 368 -6.83 -29.17 14.48
CA THR A 368 -7.83 -30.01 13.79
C THR A 368 -7.18 -31.22 13.13
N ARG A 369 -6.05 -31.02 12.45
CA ARG A 369 -5.29 -32.12 11.85
C ARG A 369 -4.72 -33.05 12.92
N LYS A 370 -4.17 -32.47 13.98
CA LYS A 370 -3.50 -33.22 15.05
C LYS A 370 -4.47 -34.13 15.82
N TYR A 371 -5.69 -33.67 16.05
CA TYR A 371 -6.71 -34.35 16.85
C TYR A 371 -7.87 -34.88 16.00
N ALA A 372 -7.68 -35.08 14.70
CA ALA A 372 -8.76 -35.43 13.77
C ALA A 372 -9.57 -36.66 14.22
N LYS A 373 -8.88 -37.74 14.61
CA LYS A 373 -9.51 -38.99 15.05
C LYS A 373 -10.37 -38.80 16.30
N GLU A 374 -9.89 -37.99 17.24
CA GLU A 374 -10.59 -37.65 18.47
C GLU A 374 -11.79 -36.75 18.21
N ILE A 375 -11.68 -35.81 17.28
CA ILE A 375 -12.78 -34.97 16.82
C ILE A 375 -13.88 -35.84 16.20
N GLU A 376 -13.52 -36.77 15.31
CA GLU A 376 -14.48 -37.70 14.71
C GLU A 376 -15.16 -38.62 15.75
N ALA A 377 -14.39 -39.10 16.73
CA ALA A 377 -14.93 -39.89 17.85
C ALA A 377 -15.85 -39.06 18.76
N TYR A 378 -15.51 -37.80 19.01
CA TYR A 378 -16.35 -36.85 19.74
C TYR A 378 -17.69 -36.65 19.02
N ILE A 379 -17.64 -36.32 17.73
CA ILE A 379 -18.84 -36.11 16.91
C ILE A 379 -19.71 -37.36 16.91
N SER A 380 -19.13 -38.54 16.70
CA SER A 380 -19.86 -39.80 16.66
C SER A 380 -20.54 -40.16 17.98
N SER A 381 -19.93 -39.81 19.12
CA SER A 381 -20.38 -40.21 20.47
C SER A 381 -21.27 -39.20 21.18
N ARG A 382 -21.13 -37.91 20.87
CA ARG A 382 -21.89 -36.79 21.44
C ARG A 382 -22.99 -36.30 20.51
N LYS A 383 -22.83 -36.51 19.20
CA LYS A 383 -23.75 -36.05 18.15
C LYS A 383 -24.11 -34.56 18.27
N PRO A 384 -23.13 -33.65 18.40
CA PRO A 384 -23.40 -32.23 18.28
C PRO A 384 -23.82 -31.90 16.85
N VAL A 385 -24.42 -30.73 16.65
CA VAL A 385 -24.54 -30.13 15.31
C VAL A 385 -23.16 -29.63 14.89
N VAL A 386 -22.62 -30.15 13.79
CA VAL A 386 -21.27 -29.78 13.33
C VAL A 386 -21.32 -28.66 12.31
N LEU A 387 -20.81 -27.49 12.71
CA LEU A 387 -20.70 -26.29 11.90
C LEU A 387 -19.24 -26.09 11.46
N SER A 388 -18.91 -26.43 10.22
CA SER A 388 -17.56 -26.30 9.66
C SER A 388 -17.30 -24.88 9.16
N LEU A 389 -16.21 -24.25 9.60
CA LEU A 389 -15.78 -22.94 9.12
C LEU A 389 -15.03 -23.10 7.79
N ASN A 390 -15.73 -22.84 6.69
CA ASN A 390 -15.31 -23.19 5.33
C ASN A 390 -15.13 -24.72 5.17
N ILE A 391 -14.53 -25.14 4.06
CA ILE A 391 -14.26 -26.56 3.79
C ILE A 391 -13.02 -27.01 4.59
N VAL A 392 -13.24 -27.92 5.54
CA VAL A 392 -12.19 -28.63 6.27
C VAL A 392 -12.02 -30.02 5.67
N THR A 393 -10.79 -30.37 5.28
CA THR A 393 -10.48 -31.64 4.59
C THR A 393 -9.99 -32.74 5.52
N GLU A 394 -9.62 -32.37 6.74
CA GLU A 394 -9.04 -33.23 7.76
C GLU A 394 -10.06 -34.11 8.49
N ILE A 395 -11.34 -33.80 8.38
CA ILE A 395 -12.46 -34.51 9.01
C ILE A 395 -13.36 -35.06 7.90
N ASP A 396 -13.87 -36.28 8.06
CA ASP A 396 -14.84 -36.84 7.12
C ASP A 396 -16.07 -35.93 6.94
N SER A 397 -16.31 -35.49 5.71
CA SER A 397 -17.47 -34.70 5.29
C SER A 397 -18.83 -35.30 5.69
N SER A 398 -18.91 -36.62 5.89
CA SER A 398 -20.14 -37.29 6.33
C SER A 398 -20.58 -36.83 7.73
N LEU A 399 -19.62 -36.43 8.56
CA LEU A 399 -19.77 -35.95 9.94
C LEU A 399 -20.06 -34.45 10.04
N ILE A 400 -20.05 -33.71 8.93
CA ILE A 400 -20.36 -32.28 8.88
C ILE A 400 -21.85 -32.11 8.59
N ASP A 401 -22.54 -31.28 9.37
CA ASP A 401 -23.96 -30.96 9.15
C ASP A 401 -24.12 -29.70 8.30
N TYR A 402 -23.32 -28.66 8.58
CA TYR A 402 -23.39 -27.37 7.89
C TYR A 402 -21.99 -26.83 7.59
N TYR A 403 -21.83 -26.22 6.42
CA TYR A 403 -20.67 -25.39 6.09
C TYR A 403 -21.02 -23.91 6.26
N CYS A 404 -20.20 -23.18 7.01
CA CYS A 404 -20.36 -21.75 7.25
C CYS A 404 -19.29 -20.97 6.48
N VAL A 405 -19.72 -19.96 5.72
CA VAL A 405 -18.83 -19.10 4.94
C VAL A 405 -19.32 -17.66 4.97
N SER A 406 -18.42 -16.71 5.26
CA SER A 406 -18.78 -15.29 5.43
C SER A 406 -18.49 -14.40 4.21
N HIS A 407 -18.03 -15.00 3.09
CA HIS A 407 -17.26 -14.36 2.01
C HIS A 407 -15.88 -13.93 2.52
N ASN A 408 -14.88 -14.79 2.35
CA ASN A 408 -13.52 -14.58 2.83
C ASN A 408 -12.51 -15.15 1.80
N ALA A 409 -11.22 -14.87 1.97
CA ALA A 409 -10.17 -15.38 1.08
C ALA A 409 -10.20 -16.92 0.85
N LYS A 410 -10.66 -17.70 1.84
CA LYS A 410 -10.79 -19.16 1.68
C LYS A 410 -11.90 -19.53 0.70
N PHE A 411 -13.05 -18.86 0.75
CA PHE A 411 -14.11 -19.05 -0.24
C PHE A 411 -13.61 -18.79 -1.65
N ILE A 412 -12.84 -17.71 -1.86
CA ILE A 412 -12.29 -17.38 -3.18
C ILE A 412 -11.40 -18.53 -3.69
N SER A 413 -10.47 -19.02 -2.85
CA SER A 413 -9.58 -20.13 -3.22
C SER A 413 -10.29 -21.47 -3.44
N GLN A 414 -11.42 -21.69 -2.77
CA GLN A 414 -12.14 -22.97 -2.74
C GLN A 414 -13.52 -22.91 -3.44
N GLY A 415 -13.88 -21.83 -4.11
CA GLY A 415 -15.26 -21.57 -4.57
C GLY A 415 -15.84 -22.69 -5.45
N LYS A 416 -14.98 -23.34 -6.25
CA LYS A 416 -15.36 -24.50 -7.10
C LYS A 416 -15.61 -25.79 -6.31
N LEU A 417 -15.09 -25.91 -5.10
CA LEU A 417 -15.32 -27.07 -4.23
C LEU A 417 -16.70 -27.01 -3.60
N TYR A 418 -17.22 -25.80 -3.33
CA TYR A 418 -18.57 -25.61 -2.77
C TYR A 418 -19.66 -26.19 -3.68
N SER A 419 -19.49 -26.12 -5.01
CA SER A 419 -20.46 -26.70 -5.94
C SER A 419 -20.48 -28.24 -5.94
N ASN A 420 -19.57 -28.91 -5.23
CA ASN A 420 -19.52 -30.37 -5.09
C ASN A 420 -19.85 -30.86 -3.67
N LEU A 421 -20.12 -29.94 -2.73
CA LEU A 421 -20.57 -30.32 -1.41
C LEU A 421 -21.96 -30.97 -1.50
N ASN A 422 -22.28 -31.77 -0.50
CA ASN A 422 -23.54 -32.52 -0.36
C ASN A 422 -24.24 -32.21 0.98
N LYS A 423 -23.86 -31.11 1.63
CA LYS A 423 -24.39 -30.63 2.91
C LYS A 423 -24.78 -29.15 2.79
N PRO A 424 -25.79 -28.69 3.54
CA PRO A 424 -26.22 -27.29 3.52
C PRO A 424 -25.10 -26.29 3.81
N ILE A 425 -25.21 -25.11 3.20
CA ILE A 425 -24.25 -24.01 3.37
C ILE A 425 -24.97 -22.83 4.00
N ILE A 426 -24.41 -22.27 5.06
CA ILE A 426 -24.88 -21.02 5.68
C ILE A 426 -23.96 -19.89 5.19
N ALA A 427 -24.53 -18.90 4.52
CA ALA A 427 -23.77 -17.82 3.90
C ALA A 427 -24.58 -16.51 3.85
N PRO A 428 -23.92 -15.34 3.98
CA PRO A 428 -24.56 -14.04 3.77
C PRO A 428 -24.62 -13.74 2.27
N LEU A 429 -25.67 -14.18 1.57
CA LEU A 429 -25.72 -14.13 0.10
C LEU A 429 -25.55 -12.72 -0.46
N HIS A 430 -25.98 -11.71 0.30
CA HIS A 430 -25.83 -10.29 -0.06
C HIS A 430 -24.37 -9.87 -0.26
N ARG A 431 -23.39 -10.59 0.31
CA ARG A 431 -21.93 -10.35 0.13
C ARG A 431 -21.32 -11.05 -1.09
N PHE A 432 -22.03 -11.98 -1.71
CA PHE A 432 -21.55 -12.73 -2.87
C PHE A 432 -22.09 -12.12 -4.18
N SER A 433 -21.25 -12.04 -5.19
CA SER A 433 -21.65 -11.68 -6.56
C SER A 433 -22.59 -12.73 -7.17
N SER A 434 -23.32 -12.38 -8.23
CA SER A 434 -24.23 -13.30 -8.93
C SER A 434 -23.53 -14.59 -9.40
N ASN A 435 -22.27 -14.51 -9.81
CA ASN A 435 -21.49 -15.67 -10.22
C ASN A 435 -21.12 -16.57 -9.03
N GLU A 436 -20.72 -15.98 -7.90
CA GLU A 436 -20.37 -16.73 -6.69
C GLU A 436 -21.60 -17.37 -6.04
N ARG A 437 -22.73 -16.65 -6.01
CA ARG A 437 -24.02 -17.22 -5.59
C ARG A 437 -24.36 -18.45 -6.43
N SER A 438 -24.07 -18.43 -7.74
CA SER A 438 -24.30 -19.59 -8.61
C SER A 438 -23.42 -20.80 -8.25
N LEU A 439 -22.27 -20.61 -7.60
CA LEU A 439 -21.44 -21.72 -7.11
C LEU A 439 -22.04 -22.34 -5.85
N LEU A 440 -22.56 -21.51 -4.95
CA LEU A 440 -23.21 -21.94 -3.71
C LEU A 440 -24.55 -22.67 -3.98
N LEU A 441 -25.35 -22.13 -4.90
CA LEU A 441 -26.72 -22.60 -5.18
C LEU A 441 -26.80 -23.84 -6.10
N ARG A 442 -25.67 -24.37 -6.59
CA ARG A 442 -25.66 -25.42 -7.62
C ARG A 442 -25.94 -26.84 -7.10
N SER A 443 -25.74 -27.09 -5.83
CA SER A 443 -25.67 -28.46 -5.30
C SER A 443 -26.30 -28.68 -3.93
N ASN A 444 -26.61 -27.62 -3.17
CA ASN A 444 -27.08 -27.74 -1.78
C ASN A 444 -28.12 -26.69 -1.42
N ASP A 445 -28.83 -26.95 -0.32
CA ASP A 445 -29.65 -25.94 0.34
C ASP A 445 -28.74 -24.87 0.95
N VAL A 446 -28.89 -23.63 0.49
CA VAL A 446 -28.19 -22.48 1.04
C VAL A 446 -29.12 -21.74 2.00
N LEU A 447 -28.69 -21.61 3.24
CA LEU A 447 -29.37 -20.85 4.28
C LEU A 447 -28.79 -19.44 4.31
N ASP A 448 -29.58 -18.46 3.88
CA ASP A 448 -29.15 -17.07 3.78
C ASP A 448 -29.29 -16.38 5.13
N PHE A 449 -28.16 -15.93 5.70
CA PHE A 449 -28.14 -15.20 6.96
C PHE A 449 -27.18 -14.03 6.86
N GLY A 450 -27.69 -12.81 7.02
CA GLY A 450 -26.92 -11.60 6.78
C GLY A 450 -25.71 -11.43 7.71
N PHE A 451 -24.72 -10.71 7.21
CA PHE A 451 -23.45 -10.45 7.87
C PHE A 451 -22.96 -9.05 7.53
N GLU A 452 -22.80 -8.23 8.56
CA GLU A 452 -22.33 -6.86 8.45
C GLU A 452 -21.18 -6.64 9.44
N VAL A 453 -20.16 -5.89 9.01
CA VAL A 453 -19.02 -5.53 9.85
C VAL A 453 -19.25 -4.11 10.36
N VAL A 454 -19.49 -3.99 11.68
CA VAL A 454 -19.73 -2.72 12.37
C VAL A 454 -18.85 -2.67 13.60
N SER A 455 -17.95 -1.69 13.65
CA SER A 455 -17.00 -1.53 14.75
C SER A 455 -17.70 -1.49 16.12
N ASP A 456 -17.09 -2.16 17.11
CA ASP A 456 -17.55 -2.21 18.50
C ASP A 456 -18.95 -2.80 18.73
N GLN A 457 -19.46 -3.61 17.81
CA GLN A 457 -20.77 -4.22 17.92
C GLN A 457 -20.73 -5.73 17.72
N PHE A 458 -21.38 -6.47 18.63
CA PHE A 458 -21.77 -7.87 18.41
C PHE A 458 -23.29 -7.97 18.60
N ASN A 459 -24.06 -7.79 17.53
CA ASN A 459 -25.51 -7.82 17.53
C ASN A 459 -26.02 -8.93 16.62
N VAL A 460 -27.08 -9.60 17.05
CA VAL A 460 -27.68 -10.72 16.31
C VAL A 460 -29.19 -10.52 16.34
N VAL A 461 -29.79 -10.49 15.16
CA VAL A 461 -31.24 -10.46 14.95
C VAL A 461 -31.62 -11.64 14.04
N ASP A 462 -32.92 -11.80 13.76
CA ASP A 462 -33.46 -13.01 13.14
C ASP A 462 -32.88 -13.31 11.74
N ASP A 463 -32.58 -12.28 10.95
CA ASP A 463 -32.18 -12.39 9.55
C ASP A 463 -30.74 -11.93 9.26
N PHE A 464 -30.05 -11.30 10.21
CA PHE A 464 -28.63 -10.91 10.07
C PHE A 464 -27.90 -10.73 11.40
N CYS A 465 -26.58 -10.54 11.31
CA CYS A 465 -25.74 -10.15 12.43
C CYS A 465 -24.75 -9.03 12.07
N GLN A 466 -24.36 -8.28 13.10
CA GLN A 466 -23.33 -7.25 13.08
C GLN A 466 -22.20 -7.68 14.01
N VAL A 467 -20.98 -7.68 13.49
CA VAL A 467 -19.78 -8.08 14.24
C VAL A 467 -18.68 -7.03 14.06
N PRO A 468 -17.68 -6.94 14.97
CA PRO A 468 -16.68 -5.87 14.92
C PRO A 468 -15.63 -6.06 13.81
N TYR A 469 -15.39 -7.31 13.40
CA TYR A 469 -14.35 -7.67 12.45
C TYR A 469 -14.83 -8.78 11.50
N GLU A 470 -14.23 -8.83 10.31
CA GLU A 470 -14.52 -9.83 9.30
C GLU A 470 -13.90 -11.21 9.64
N ILE A 471 -14.43 -11.85 10.68
CA ILE A 471 -13.93 -13.12 11.21
C ILE A 471 -15.03 -14.18 11.10
N THR A 472 -14.79 -15.24 10.34
CA THR A 472 -15.81 -16.30 10.13
C THR A 472 -16.20 -17.01 11.44
N VAL A 473 -15.32 -17.03 12.45
CA VAL A 473 -15.69 -17.52 13.79
C VAL A 473 -16.80 -16.65 14.40
N ALA A 474 -16.71 -15.32 14.28
CA ALA A 474 -17.73 -14.40 14.79
C ALA A 474 -19.09 -14.66 14.12
N TYR A 475 -19.08 -14.87 12.80
CA TYR A 475 -20.27 -15.22 12.04
C TYR A 475 -20.88 -16.57 12.48
N ALA A 476 -20.05 -17.59 12.73
CA ALA A 476 -20.52 -18.88 13.25
C ALA A 476 -21.09 -18.80 14.67
N LEU A 477 -20.52 -17.95 15.53
CA LEU A 477 -21.07 -17.69 16.86
C LEU A 477 -22.42 -16.97 16.79
N ALA A 478 -22.59 -16.04 15.83
CA ALA A 478 -23.87 -15.38 15.58
C ALA A 478 -24.93 -16.37 15.09
N ILE A 479 -24.56 -17.27 14.16
CA ILE A 479 -25.41 -18.37 13.69
C ILE A 479 -25.87 -19.26 14.86
N ALA A 480 -24.94 -19.69 15.71
CA ALA A 480 -25.28 -20.53 16.86
C ALA A 480 -26.21 -19.81 17.86
N LYS A 481 -26.05 -18.48 18.00
CA LYS A 481 -26.91 -17.65 18.85
C LYS A 481 -28.33 -17.52 18.30
N VAL A 482 -28.51 -17.13 17.02
CA VAL A 482 -29.85 -17.00 16.43
C VAL A 482 -30.58 -18.33 16.34
N ALA A 483 -29.83 -19.43 16.18
CA ALA A 483 -30.37 -20.78 16.17
C ALA A 483 -30.67 -21.37 17.55
N ASN A 484 -30.51 -20.60 18.63
CA ASN A 484 -30.78 -21.01 20.02
C ASN A 484 -30.06 -22.29 20.47
N ALA A 485 -28.77 -22.41 20.11
CA ALA A 485 -27.93 -23.49 20.60
C ALA A 485 -27.85 -23.49 22.14
N ASN A 486 -27.86 -24.67 22.76
CA ASN A 486 -27.74 -24.80 24.22
C ASN A 486 -26.30 -24.60 24.72
N ALA A 487 -25.32 -25.03 23.93
CA ALA A 487 -23.90 -24.88 24.23
C ALA A 487 -23.08 -24.83 22.93
N ILE A 488 -21.93 -24.16 22.97
CA ILE A 488 -21.02 -24.07 21.82
C ILE A 488 -19.65 -24.63 22.21
N THR A 489 -19.21 -25.65 21.48
CA THR A 489 -17.85 -26.18 21.58
C THR A 489 -17.05 -25.82 20.33
N MET A 490 -15.74 -25.63 20.46
CA MET A 490 -14.86 -25.29 19.34
C MET A 490 -13.63 -26.19 19.30
N VAL A 491 -13.21 -26.52 18.08
CA VAL A 491 -11.96 -27.24 17.79
C VAL A 491 -11.24 -26.55 16.62
N GLY A 492 -9.91 -26.61 16.58
CA GLY A 492 -9.15 -26.00 15.48
C GLY A 492 -8.94 -24.50 15.59
N VAL A 493 -9.21 -23.92 16.77
CA VAL A 493 -9.12 -22.47 17.04
C VAL A 493 -7.83 -22.15 17.79
N ASP A 494 -6.69 -22.52 17.21
CA ASP A 494 -5.38 -22.53 17.89
C ASP A 494 -4.89 -21.14 18.35
N GLY A 495 -5.16 -20.10 17.57
CA GLY A 495 -4.57 -18.77 17.75
C GLY A 495 -3.49 -18.43 16.73
N TYR A 496 -3.09 -17.16 16.70
CA TYR A 496 -2.01 -16.62 15.87
C TYR A 496 -0.77 -16.25 16.71
N SER A 497 0.36 -16.01 16.04
CA SER A 497 1.61 -15.61 16.69
C SER A 497 1.54 -14.20 17.29
N SER A 498 2.36 -13.95 18.31
CA SER A 498 2.54 -12.61 18.90
C SER A 498 2.94 -11.60 17.81
N GLY A 499 2.17 -10.52 17.66
CA GLY A 499 2.35 -9.48 16.64
C GLY A 499 1.37 -9.55 15.46
N ASP A 500 0.59 -10.63 15.34
CA ASP A 500 -0.46 -10.75 14.33
C ASP A 500 -1.73 -10.00 14.79
N HIS A 501 -2.20 -9.02 14.01
CA HIS A 501 -3.38 -8.22 14.37
C HIS A 501 -4.63 -9.10 14.55
N ARG A 502 -4.74 -10.20 13.80
CA ARG A 502 -5.88 -11.14 13.87
C ARG A 502 -6.01 -11.81 15.23
N GLN A 503 -4.90 -11.92 15.97
CA GLN A 503 -4.93 -12.38 17.35
C GLN A 503 -5.71 -11.39 18.23
N MET A 504 -5.44 -10.10 18.06
CA MET A 504 -6.09 -9.03 18.82
C MET A 504 -7.57 -8.92 18.44
N ASP A 505 -7.86 -8.87 17.14
CA ASP A 505 -9.23 -8.76 16.61
C ASP A 505 -10.12 -9.91 17.11
N MET A 506 -9.58 -11.14 17.14
CA MET A 506 -10.29 -12.31 17.65
C MET A 506 -10.51 -12.24 19.17
N ILE A 507 -9.52 -11.76 19.95
CA ILE A 507 -9.65 -11.55 21.40
C ILE A 507 -10.73 -10.50 21.69
N ASP A 508 -10.69 -9.37 21.00
CA ASP A 508 -11.63 -8.28 21.18
C ASP A 508 -13.05 -8.72 20.82
N MET A 509 -13.22 -9.44 19.71
CA MET A 509 -14.50 -10.04 19.31
C MET A 509 -15.03 -11.02 20.37
N LEU A 510 -14.18 -11.93 20.88
CA LEU A 510 -14.57 -12.89 21.91
C LEU A 510 -14.97 -12.19 23.23
N ASN A 511 -14.28 -11.11 23.60
CA ASN A 511 -14.65 -10.30 24.77
C ASN A 511 -16.03 -9.65 24.59
N MET A 512 -16.30 -9.07 23.41
CA MET A 512 -17.62 -8.53 23.09
C MET A 512 -18.70 -9.63 23.12
N TYR A 513 -18.40 -10.81 22.57
CA TYR A 513 -19.28 -11.96 22.65
C TYR A 513 -19.59 -12.36 24.10
N MET A 514 -18.57 -12.54 24.95
CA MET A 514 -18.77 -12.96 26.34
C MET A 514 -19.50 -11.94 27.22
N THR A 515 -19.49 -10.65 26.85
CA THR A 515 -20.17 -9.59 27.60
C THR A 515 -21.62 -9.36 27.18
N SER A 516 -22.06 -9.91 26.04
CA SER A 516 -23.45 -9.83 25.58
C SER A 516 -24.37 -10.71 26.44
N GLN A 517 -25.54 -10.18 26.84
CA GLN A 517 -26.54 -10.95 27.60
C GLN A 517 -27.13 -12.11 26.77
N SER A 518 -27.47 -13.22 27.45
CA SER A 518 -28.15 -14.40 26.89
C SER A 518 -27.38 -15.11 25.77
N ILE A 519 -26.20 -15.66 26.09
CA ILE A 519 -25.33 -16.37 25.15
C ILE A 519 -25.01 -17.80 25.64
N PRO A 520 -24.92 -18.80 24.74
CA PRO A 520 -24.52 -20.16 25.10
C PRO A 520 -23.06 -20.21 25.60
N GLU A 521 -22.77 -21.10 26.57
CA GLU A 521 -21.40 -21.28 27.06
C GLU A 521 -20.45 -21.69 25.93
N LEU A 522 -19.34 -20.96 25.78
CA LEU A 522 -18.32 -21.19 24.75
C LEU A 522 -17.13 -21.95 25.34
N THR A 523 -16.82 -23.13 24.80
CA THR A 523 -15.71 -23.97 25.27
C THR A 523 -14.81 -24.45 24.13
N ALA A 524 -13.49 -24.31 24.25
CA ALA A 524 -12.54 -24.97 23.37
C ALA A 524 -12.24 -26.41 23.85
N LEU A 525 -12.24 -27.37 22.93
CA LEU A 525 -11.89 -28.78 23.22
C LEU A 525 -10.46 -29.16 22.77
N THR A 526 -9.86 -28.33 21.90
CA THR A 526 -8.45 -28.39 21.51
C THR A 526 -7.69 -27.19 22.10
N PRO A 527 -6.35 -27.27 22.26
CA PRO A 527 -5.55 -26.16 22.77
C PRO A 527 -5.81 -24.86 22.00
N THR A 528 -5.93 -23.75 22.72
CA THR A 528 -6.10 -22.40 22.15
C THR A 528 -5.36 -21.36 22.97
N THR A 529 -4.86 -20.31 22.32
CA THR A 529 -4.31 -19.12 22.99
C THR A 529 -5.38 -18.08 23.32
N TYR A 530 -6.63 -18.29 22.90
CA TYR A 530 -7.72 -17.35 23.15
C TYR A 530 -8.27 -17.46 24.59
N PRO A 531 -8.77 -16.35 25.17
CA PRO A 531 -9.22 -16.28 26.56
C PRO A 531 -10.63 -16.84 26.74
N ILE A 532 -10.83 -18.12 26.37
CA ILE A 532 -12.11 -18.84 26.50
C ILE A 532 -11.93 -20.08 27.38
N THR A 533 -13.05 -20.60 27.91
CA THR A 533 -13.04 -21.83 28.72
C THR A 533 -12.43 -22.98 27.91
N GLN A 534 -11.41 -23.64 28.46
CA GLN A 534 -10.78 -24.79 27.80
C GLN A 534 -11.14 -26.07 28.55
N LYS A 535 -11.68 -27.04 27.83
CA LYS A 535 -11.82 -28.43 28.25
C LYS A 535 -10.95 -29.30 27.35
N SER A 536 -10.84 -30.58 27.69
CA SER A 536 -10.13 -31.54 26.86
C SER A 536 -11.11 -32.34 26.04
N ILE A 537 -10.82 -32.55 24.75
CA ILE A 537 -11.53 -33.52 23.93
C ILE A 537 -11.48 -34.95 24.50
N TYR A 538 -10.53 -35.23 25.39
CA TYR A 538 -10.37 -36.49 26.11
C TYR A 538 -11.14 -36.54 27.45
N ALA A 539 -11.81 -35.45 27.85
CA ALA A 539 -12.50 -35.39 29.13
C ALA A 539 -13.67 -36.40 29.19
N PRO A 540 -13.83 -37.15 30.30
CA PRO A 540 -14.92 -38.09 30.48
C PRO A 540 -16.29 -37.41 30.55
N LYS A 541 -17.34 -38.20 30.35
CA LYS A 541 -18.73 -37.75 30.19
C LYS A 541 -19.30 -37.02 31.38
#